data_AF-A0A1V5VDV9-F1
#
_entry.id   AF-A0A1V5VDV9-F1
#
_cell.length_a   1.000
_cell.length_b   1.000
_cell.length_c   1.000
_cell.angle_alpha   90.00
_cell.angle_beta   90.00
_cell.angle_gamma   90.00
#
_symmetry.space_group_name_H-M   'P 1'
#
loop_
_entity.id
_entity.type
_entity.pdbx_description
1 polymer ?
#
loop_
_entity_poly.entity_id
_entity_poly.type
_entity_poly.pdbx_seq_one_letter_code
_entity_poly.pdbx_strand_id
1 'polypeptide(L)'
;MTLKDIAKQLDVPESSLRKYRELFSDFIPGVGTGRSRRYRAEAVEVLKDIRDMREEQHLPWDAITEKLAEKYPIDATPKGGVPAQTTMPLETGAMEVERSRATAPDAKTAAAAAGNGGNLMAKFLAMNEKQTMVVNAIALQMLKAVESVREEARAENRQLRENISRALGSLAAAMNASAGKDRESLELIKKQLASIEERINKIAESGDSAADVARVKEELRVVRAKLSQKENAVEEIRKSVEVLKKENATLRDFKARHLEHCEENTREAKALKKVSPIKRLLKLKP
;
A
#
# COMPACT_ATOMS: atom_id res chain seq x y z
N MET A 1 -9.13 -25.90 0.29
CA MET A 1 -10.51 -26.27 0.71
C MET A 1 -11.49 -25.23 0.16
N THR A 2 -12.76 -25.60 -0.07
CA THR A 2 -13.80 -24.65 -0.47
C THR A 2 -14.55 -24.12 0.75
N LEU A 3 -15.18 -22.94 0.64
CA LEU A 3 -15.92 -22.31 1.75
C LEU A 3 -17.04 -23.21 2.30
N LYS A 4 -17.61 -24.08 1.45
CA LYS A 4 -18.64 -25.07 1.82
C LYS A 4 -18.08 -26.23 2.65
N ASP A 5 -16.83 -26.63 2.40
CA ASP A 5 -16.16 -27.67 3.19
C ASP A 5 -15.82 -27.14 4.58
N ILE A 6 -15.40 -25.87 4.67
CA ILE A 6 -15.12 -25.17 5.94
C ILE A 6 -16.42 -24.97 6.74
N ALA A 7 -17.52 -24.60 6.08
CA ALA A 7 -18.83 -24.47 6.72
C ALA A 7 -19.33 -25.79 7.35
N LYS A 8 -19.14 -26.91 6.65
CA LYS A 8 -19.49 -28.25 7.17
C LYS A 8 -18.61 -28.70 8.32
N GLN A 9 -17.34 -28.28 8.35
CA GLN A 9 -16.37 -28.69 9.37
C GLN A 9 -16.45 -27.85 10.65
N LEU A 10 -16.97 -26.63 10.58
CA LEU A 10 -17.18 -25.75 11.74
C LEU A 10 -18.63 -25.72 12.26
N ASP A 11 -19.58 -26.35 11.56
CA ASP A 11 -21.02 -26.29 11.84
C ASP A 11 -21.59 -24.86 11.88
N VAL A 12 -21.12 -24.01 10.95
CA VAL A 12 -21.53 -22.59 10.85
C VAL A 12 -22.25 -22.35 9.52
N PRO A 13 -23.38 -21.61 9.51
CA PRO A 13 -24.08 -21.25 8.28
C PRO A 13 -23.20 -20.50 7.29
N GLU A 14 -23.28 -20.88 6.01
CA GLU A 14 -22.49 -20.28 4.91
C GLU A 14 -22.69 -18.75 4.81
N SER A 15 -23.86 -18.24 5.22
CA SER A 15 -24.18 -16.82 5.26
C SER A 15 -23.35 -16.03 6.28
N SER A 16 -23.05 -16.63 7.45
CA SER A 16 -22.21 -16.01 8.48
C SER A 16 -20.73 -16.01 8.06
N LEU A 17 -20.26 -17.12 7.48
CA LEU A 17 -18.91 -17.21 6.94
C LEU A 17 -18.67 -16.26 5.76
N ARG A 18 -19.71 -15.97 4.96
CA ARG A 18 -19.64 -14.94 3.92
C ARG A 18 -19.43 -13.54 4.51
N LYS A 19 -20.11 -13.21 5.61
CA LYS A 19 -19.89 -11.94 6.33
C LYS A 19 -18.49 -11.87 6.92
N TYR A 20 -18.02 -12.92 7.58
CA TYR A 20 -16.65 -12.97 8.12
C TYR A 20 -15.59 -12.84 7.01
N ARG A 21 -15.83 -13.43 5.83
CA ARG A 21 -14.95 -13.27 4.67
C ARG A 21 -14.87 -11.82 4.16
N GLU A 22 -15.99 -11.10 4.15
CA GLU A 22 -16.05 -9.71 3.66
C GLU A 22 -15.39 -8.74 4.66
N LEU A 23 -15.53 -9.01 5.96
CA LEU A 23 -14.96 -8.18 7.03
C LEU A 23 -13.47 -8.47 7.27
N PHE A 24 -13.03 -9.73 7.14
CA PHE A 24 -11.66 -10.16 7.45
C PHE A 24 -10.90 -10.66 6.21
N SER A 25 -11.14 -10.04 5.05
CA SER A 25 -10.45 -10.39 3.79
C SER A 25 -8.92 -10.30 3.89
N ASP A 26 -8.45 -9.53 4.85
CA ASP A 26 -7.05 -9.15 5.05
C ASP A 26 -6.29 -10.17 5.91
N PHE A 27 -7.00 -10.99 6.69
CA PHE A 27 -6.42 -11.99 7.60
C PHE A 27 -6.60 -13.43 7.11
N ILE A 28 -7.31 -13.64 5.98
CA ILE A 28 -7.60 -14.98 5.48
C ILE A 28 -6.67 -15.32 4.30
N PRO A 29 -5.64 -16.17 4.50
CA PRO A 29 -4.77 -16.61 3.42
C PRO A 29 -5.53 -17.55 2.47
N GLY A 30 -5.83 -17.04 1.27
CA GLY A 30 -6.52 -17.79 0.22
C GLY A 30 -5.86 -17.60 -1.14
N VAL A 31 -5.52 -18.69 -1.81
CA VAL A 31 -4.88 -18.68 -3.13
C VAL A 31 -5.97 -18.69 -4.21
N GLY A 32 -5.95 -17.67 -5.07
CA GLY A 32 -6.86 -17.50 -6.21
C GLY A 32 -7.81 -16.29 -6.10
N THR A 33 -8.20 -15.71 -7.23
CA THR A 33 -9.10 -14.55 -7.33
C THR A 33 -10.50 -14.98 -7.78
N GLY A 34 -11.54 -14.32 -7.25
CA GLY A 34 -12.93 -14.54 -7.67
C GLY A 34 -13.58 -15.85 -7.19
N ARG A 35 -14.34 -16.51 -8.08
CA ARG A 35 -15.18 -17.68 -7.76
C ARG A 35 -14.43 -19.00 -7.51
N SER A 36 -13.11 -19.04 -7.77
CA SER A 36 -12.25 -20.22 -7.57
C SER A 36 -11.18 -19.98 -6.49
N ARG A 37 -11.52 -19.24 -5.43
CA ARG A 37 -10.60 -19.01 -4.30
C ARG A 37 -10.51 -20.28 -3.44
N ARG A 38 -9.31 -20.84 -3.31
CA ARG A 38 -9.03 -22.02 -2.48
C ARG A 38 -8.41 -21.54 -1.17
N TYR A 39 -9.03 -21.90 -0.05
CA TYR A 39 -8.56 -21.55 1.28
C TYR A 39 -7.54 -22.59 1.76
N ARG A 40 -6.43 -22.12 2.36
CA ARG A 40 -5.46 -22.98 3.08
C ARG A 40 -6.09 -23.47 4.39
N ALA A 41 -5.56 -24.55 4.95
CA ALA A 41 -6.05 -25.11 6.22
C ALA A 41 -5.93 -24.11 7.38
N GLU A 42 -4.93 -23.24 7.37
CA GLU A 42 -4.71 -22.15 8.33
C GLU A 42 -5.91 -21.17 8.40
N ALA A 43 -6.64 -20.97 7.30
CA ALA A 43 -7.83 -20.11 7.29
C ALA A 43 -8.98 -20.67 8.15
N VAL A 44 -8.99 -21.97 8.41
CA VAL A 44 -10.00 -22.63 9.25
C VAL A 44 -9.78 -22.26 10.72
N GLU A 45 -8.53 -22.14 11.15
CA GLU A 45 -8.16 -21.79 12.53
C GLU A 45 -8.49 -20.34 12.85
N VAL A 46 -8.16 -19.41 11.93
CA VAL A 46 -8.51 -17.98 12.06
C VAL A 46 -10.03 -17.79 12.15
N LEU A 47 -10.81 -18.55 11.37
CA LEU A 47 -12.28 -18.48 11.42
C LEU A 47 -12.87 -19.11 12.70
N LYS A 48 -12.20 -20.08 13.33
CA LYS A 48 -12.57 -20.60 14.65
C LYS A 48 -12.29 -19.57 15.74
N ASP A 49 -11.11 -18.95 15.73
CA ASP A 49 -10.76 -17.90 16.70
C ASP A 49 -11.72 -16.71 16.64
N ILE A 50 -12.11 -16.26 15.43
CA ILE A 50 -13.12 -15.19 15.25
C ILE A 50 -14.48 -15.61 15.83
N ARG A 51 -14.87 -16.88 15.66
CA ARG A 51 -16.12 -17.41 16.22
C ARG A 51 -16.09 -17.39 17.74
N ASP A 52 -15.04 -17.95 18.34
CA ASP A 52 -14.93 -18.05 19.80
C ASP A 52 -14.90 -16.66 20.44
N MET A 53 -14.16 -15.71 19.83
CA MET A 53 -14.15 -14.31 20.26
C MET A 53 -15.50 -13.58 20.11
N ARG A 54 -16.38 -14.05 19.23
CA ARG A 54 -17.70 -13.43 19.01
C ARG A 54 -18.79 -14.06 19.88
N GLU A 55 -18.78 -15.37 20.01
CA GLU A 55 -19.77 -16.14 20.79
C GLU A 55 -19.50 -16.05 22.30
N GLU A 56 -18.23 -16.07 22.75
CA GLU A 56 -17.93 -16.02 24.18
C GLU A 56 -17.76 -14.60 24.73
N GLN A 57 -17.26 -13.64 23.92
CA GLN A 57 -16.87 -12.32 24.43
C GLN A 57 -17.73 -11.16 23.91
N HIS A 58 -18.64 -11.39 22.95
CA HIS A 58 -19.50 -10.37 22.33
C HIS A 58 -18.76 -9.06 21.94
N LEU A 59 -17.49 -9.17 21.51
CA LEU A 59 -16.68 -8.00 21.18
C LEU A 59 -17.16 -7.34 19.87
N PRO A 60 -17.16 -6.00 19.77
CA PRO A 60 -17.42 -5.30 18.52
C PRO A 60 -16.34 -5.62 17.48
N TRP A 61 -16.72 -5.60 16.20
CA TRP A 61 -15.89 -6.04 15.06
C TRP A 61 -14.50 -5.39 15.00
N ASP A 62 -14.40 -4.13 15.41
CA ASP A 62 -13.13 -3.38 15.44
C ASP A 62 -12.15 -3.95 16.48
N ALA A 63 -12.64 -4.36 17.65
CA ALA A 63 -11.83 -4.94 18.72
C ALA A 63 -11.37 -6.37 18.41
N ILE A 64 -12.14 -7.11 17.60
CA ILE A 64 -11.74 -8.43 17.08
C ILE A 64 -10.59 -8.27 16.08
N THR A 65 -10.61 -7.20 15.27
CA THR A 65 -9.56 -6.89 14.29
C THR A 65 -8.23 -6.56 14.98
N GLU A 66 -8.28 -5.78 16.06
CA GLU A 66 -7.09 -5.41 16.86
C GLU A 66 -6.46 -6.65 17.54
N LYS A 67 -7.28 -7.54 18.13
CA LYS A 67 -6.79 -8.80 18.72
C LYS A 67 -6.31 -9.83 17.69
N LEU A 68 -6.91 -9.87 16.50
CA LEU A 68 -6.42 -10.72 15.40
C LEU A 68 -5.08 -10.21 14.85
N ALA A 69 -4.92 -8.88 14.75
CA ALA A 69 -3.68 -8.25 14.32
C ALA A 69 -2.53 -8.46 15.33
N GLU A 70 -2.86 -8.54 16.62
CA GLU A 70 -1.90 -8.84 17.69
C GLU A 70 -1.46 -10.33 17.68
N LYS A 71 -2.36 -11.27 17.33
CA LYS A 71 -2.07 -12.71 17.28
C LYS A 71 -1.43 -13.19 15.97
N TYR A 72 -1.67 -12.52 14.84
CA TYR A 72 -1.15 -12.92 13.53
C TYR A 72 -0.40 -11.75 12.85
N PRO A 73 0.89 -11.55 13.17
CA PRO A 73 1.71 -10.52 12.53
C PRO A 73 2.01 -10.85 11.06
N ILE A 74 1.25 -10.22 10.16
CA ILE A 74 1.56 -9.79 8.78
C ILE A 74 2.21 -10.84 7.85
N ASP A 75 1.35 -11.50 7.06
CA ASP A 75 1.65 -11.91 5.68
C ASP A 75 0.52 -11.41 4.76
N ALA A 76 0.32 -10.09 4.71
CA ALA A 76 -0.67 -9.47 3.84
C ALA A 76 -0.02 -8.34 3.03
N THR A 77 0.41 -8.69 1.82
CA THR A 77 0.69 -7.72 0.75
C THR A 77 -0.54 -6.83 0.55
N PRO A 78 -0.42 -5.49 0.68
CA PRO A 78 -1.57 -4.61 0.67
C PRO A 78 -2.04 -4.36 -0.77
N LYS A 79 -3.29 -4.69 -1.07
CA LYS A 79 -4.03 -4.06 -2.17
C LYS A 79 -5.22 -3.31 -1.58
N GLY A 80 -5.03 -1.99 -1.49
CA GLY A 80 -6.04 -1.06 -1.04
C GLY A 80 -7.29 -1.07 -1.90
N GLY A 81 -8.43 -0.98 -1.23
CA GLY A 81 -9.73 -0.68 -1.79
C GLY A 81 -10.52 0.12 -0.76
N VAL A 82 -10.78 1.38 -1.09
CA VAL A 82 -11.55 2.35 -0.30
C VAL A 82 -12.95 1.79 0.00
N PRO A 83 -13.51 1.92 1.22
CA PRO A 83 -14.82 1.36 1.55
C PRO A 83 -15.95 2.16 0.89
N ALA A 84 -16.72 1.46 0.06
CA ALA A 84 -18.00 1.93 -0.46
C ALA A 84 -19.15 1.28 0.31
N GLN A 85 -19.95 2.15 0.95
CA GLN A 85 -21.41 2.08 1.15
C GLN A 85 -22.02 0.94 1.99
N THR A 86 -22.66 1.36 3.08
CA THR A 86 -23.87 0.73 3.61
C THR A 86 -25.06 1.65 3.31
N THR A 87 -25.84 1.33 2.27
CA THR A 87 -27.22 1.81 2.15
C THR A 87 -28.14 0.62 1.92
N MET A 88 -28.97 0.35 2.92
CA MET A 88 -30.08 -0.61 2.89
C MET A 88 -31.25 -0.07 2.03
N PRO A 89 -32.15 -0.95 1.56
CA PRO A 89 -32.96 -0.76 0.36
C PRO A 89 -34.29 -0.06 0.66
N LEU A 90 -34.75 0.75 -0.30
CA LEU A 90 -36.13 1.23 -0.34
C LEU A 90 -36.87 0.50 -1.46
N GLU A 91 -37.80 -0.36 -1.06
CA GLU A 91 -38.81 -0.94 -1.94
C GLU A 91 -39.66 0.19 -2.55
N THR A 92 -39.54 0.37 -3.86
CA THR A 92 -40.50 1.15 -4.65
C THR A 92 -41.64 0.22 -5.07
N GLY A 93 -42.75 0.28 -4.35
CA GLY A 93 -44.05 -0.12 -4.89
C GLY A 93 -44.47 0.92 -5.93
N ALA A 94 -44.63 0.46 -7.17
CA ALA A 94 -45.11 1.22 -8.30
C ALA A 94 -46.51 1.80 -8.06
N MET A 95 -46.73 3.04 -8.47
CA MET A 95 -48.03 3.43 -9.02
C MET A 95 -47.84 4.54 -10.05
N GLU A 96 -47.88 4.12 -11.32
CA GLU A 96 -48.03 4.96 -12.49
C GLU A 96 -49.34 5.75 -12.40
N VAL A 97 -49.26 7.06 -12.64
CA VAL A 97 -50.44 7.90 -12.87
C VAL A 97 -50.70 7.91 -14.38
N GLU A 98 -51.46 6.92 -14.85
CA GLU A 98 -52.04 6.96 -16.20
C GLU A 98 -53.31 7.81 -16.22
N ARG A 99 -53.30 8.81 -17.09
CA ARG A 99 -54.46 9.53 -17.58
C ARG A 99 -55.39 8.56 -18.32
N SER A 100 -56.70 8.59 -18.05
CA SER A 100 -57.75 8.86 -19.05
C SER A 100 -59.18 8.50 -18.58
N ARG A 101 -60.11 9.39 -18.93
CA ARG A 101 -61.52 9.17 -19.35
C ARG A 101 -62.66 9.37 -18.33
N ALA A 102 -63.18 10.60 -18.39
CA ALA A 102 -64.58 11.04 -18.41
C ALA A 102 -65.67 10.13 -17.81
N THR A 103 -66.39 10.69 -16.82
CA THR A 103 -67.84 10.93 -16.85
C THR A 103 -68.18 11.99 -15.78
N ALA A 104 -68.79 13.11 -16.20
CA ALA A 104 -69.53 13.99 -15.29
C ALA A 104 -70.87 13.32 -14.92
N PRO A 105 -71.42 13.56 -13.72
CA PRO A 105 -72.27 14.75 -13.57
C PRO A 105 -72.12 15.52 -12.26
N ASP A 106 -72.31 16.82 -12.40
CA ASP A 106 -72.91 17.84 -11.51
C ASP A 106 -72.87 17.74 -9.97
N ALA A 107 -72.28 18.81 -9.43
CA ALA A 107 -72.82 19.69 -8.39
C ALA A 107 -73.30 19.10 -7.05
N LYS A 108 -72.37 19.13 -6.08
CA LYS A 108 -72.50 19.73 -4.72
C LYS A 108 -71.71 18.92 -3.70
N THR A 109 -70.44 19.27 -3.51
CA THR A 109 -69.71 19.16 -2.22
C THR A 109 -68.35 19.85 -2.37
N ALA A 110 -68.37 21.15 -2.62
CA ALA A 110 -67.21 22.00 -2.36
C ALA A 110 -67.26 22.39 -0.88
N ALA A 111 -66.57 21.63 -0.01
CA ALA A 111 -66.05 22.07 1.29
C ALA A 111 -65.46 20.90 2.12
N ALA A 112 -64.69 19.99 1.50
CA ALA A 112 -63.91 19.00 2.24
C ALA A 112 -62.44 19.08 1.80
N ALA A 113 -61.54 19.18 2.78
CA ALA A 113 -60.09 18.95 2.68
C ALA A 113 -59.15 20.05 2.11
N ALA A 114 -59.44 21.34 2.28
CA ALA A 114 -58.51 22.42 1.87
C ALA A 114 -57.51 22.89 2.96
N GLY A 115 -57.45 22.27 4.14
CA GLY A 115 -56.61 22.73 5.26
C GLY A 115 -55.24 22.06 5.42
N ASN A 116 -55.04 20.83 4.92
CA ASN A 116 -53.87 20.01 5.26
C ASN A 116 -52.83 19.84 4.15
N GLY A 117 -53.20 20.00 2.87
CA GLY A 117 -52.29 19.75 1.74
C GLY A 117 -51.17 20.80 1.60
N GLY A 118 -51.50 22.09 1.79
CA GLY A 118 -50.53 23.18 1.71
C GLY A 118 -49.48 23.14 2.82
N ASN A 119 -49.87 22.70 4.02
CA ASN A 119 -48.97 22.57 5.16
C ASN A 119 -48.02 21.35 5.02
N LEU A 120 -48.46 20.28 4.35
CA LEU A 120 -47.62 19.11 4.08
C LEU A 120 -46.55 19.43 3.02
N MET A 121 -46.91 20.15 1.95
CA MET A 121 -45.98 20.56 0.90
C MET A 121 -44.92 21.54 1.45
N ALA A 122 -45.33 22.51 2.27
CA ALA A 122 -44.41 23.43 2.94
C ALA A 122 -43.44 22.71 3.90
N LYS A 123 -43.92 21.70 4.65
CA LYS A 123 -43.06 20.86 5.50
C LYS A 123 -42.08 20.02 4.69
N PHE A 124 -42.49 19.47 3.54
CA PHE A 124 -41.60 18.74 2.63
C PHE A 124 -40.50 19.64 2.07
N LEU A 125 -40.83 20.84 1.60
CA LEU A 125 -39.86 21.82 1.11
C LEU A 125 -38.85 22.22 2.19
N ALA A 126 -39.33 22.55 3.39
CA ALA A 126 -38.48 22.90 4.53
C ALA A 126 -37.60 21.73 5.01
N MET A 127 -38.10 20.49 4.94
CA MET A 127 -37.32 19.29 5.24
C MET A 127 -36.26 19.04 4.18
N ASN A 128 -36.57 19.25 2.90
CA ASN A 128 -35.64 19.07 1.79
C ASN A 128 -34.53 20.14 1.81
N GLU A 129 -34.87 21.38 2.19
CA GLU A 129 -33.90 22.46 2.40
C GLU A 129 -32.96 22.16 3.58
N LYS A 130 -33.50 21.67 4.70
CA LYS A 130 -32.68 21.21 5.84
C LYS A 130 -31.77 20.04 5.47
N GLN A 131 -32.28 19.06 4.71
CA GLN A 131 -31.46 17.95 4.22
C GLN A 131 -30.33 18.45 3.31
N THR A 132 -30.62 19.41 2.42
CA THR A 132 -29.61 20.02 1.54
C THR A 132 -28.55 20.77 2.35
N MET A 133 -28.95 21.53 3.37
CA MET A 133 -28.03 22.25 4.26
C MET A 133 -27.12 21.29 5.04
N VAL A 134 -27.66 20.17 5.54
CA VAL A 134 -26.89 19.13 6.23
C VAL A 134 -25.89 18.46 5.29
N VAL A 135 -26.31 18.11 4.06
CA VAL A 135 -25.40 17.53 3.06
C VAL A 135 -24.28 18.50 2.69
N ASN A 136 -24.59 19.79 2.49
CA ASN A 136 -23.58 20.81 2.20
C ASN A 136 -22.61 21.02 3.38
N ALA A 137 -23.10 20.99 4.63
CA ALA A 137 -22.26 21.09 5.81
C ALA A 137 -21.31 19.89 5.96
N ILE A 138 -21.79 18.67 5.71
CA ILE A 138 -20.98 17.44 5.70
C ILE A 138 -19.94 17.52 4.57
N ALA A 139 -20.33 17.94 3.37
CA ALA A 139 -19.41 18.10 2.25
C ALA A 139 -18.28 19.10 2.56
N LEU A 140 -18.60 20.22 3.22
CA LEU A 140 -17.60 21.20 3.65
C LEU A 140 -16.68 20.64 4.74
N GLN A 141 -17.19 19.86 5.69
CA GLN A 141 -16.34 19.19 6.68
C GLN A 141 -15.43 18.14 6.04
N MET A 142 -15.95 17.33 5.11
CA MET A 142 -15.15 16.35 4.36
C MET A 142 -14.06 17.04 3.53
N LEU A 143 -14.35 18.16 2.87
CA LEU A 143 -13.35 18.93 2.13
C LEU A 143 -12.23 19.43 3.05
N LYS A 144 -12.57 20.00 4.22
CA LYS A 144 -11.57 20.44 5.21
C LYS A 144 -10.72 19.29 5.73
N ALA A 145 -11.32 18.13 6.01
CA ALA A 145 -10.58 16.95 6.46
C ALA A 145 -9.66 16.39 5.36
N VAL A 146 -10.10 16.40 4.10
CA VAL A 146 -9.24 16.00 2.96
C VAL A 146 -8.08 16.98 2.78
N GLU A 147 -8.33 18.28 2.95
CA GLU A 147 -7.28 19.31 2.88
C GLU A 147 -6.25 19.15 3.99
N SER A 148 -6.67 18.90 5.24
CA SER A 148 -5.74 18.69 6.36
C SER A 148 -4.85 17.46 6.14
N VAL A 149 -5.44 16.32 5.76
CA VAL A 149 -4.70 15.09 5.45
C VAL A 149 -3.73 15.31 4.28
N ARG A 150 -4.14 16.10 3.27
CA ARG A 150 -3.27 16.42 2.13
C ARG A 150 -2.09 17.31 2.53
N GLU A 151 -2.28 18.26 3.43
CA GLU A 151 -1.21 19.09 3.95
C GLU A 151 -0.25 18.30 4.85
N GLU A 152 -0.76 17.43 5.72
CA GLU A 152 0.05 16.50 6.52
C GLU A 152 0.90 15.60 5.63
N ALA A 153 0.29 14.94 4.64
CA ALA A 153 1.00 14.10 3.68
C ALA A 153 2.06 14.88 2.88
N ARG A 154 1.82 16.15 2.57
CA ARG A 154 2.80 17.04 1.93
C ARG A 154 3.94 17.40 2.88
N ALA A 155 3.65 17.69 4.14
CA ALA A 155 4.64 18.01 5.16
C ALA A 155 5.56 16.81 5.42
N GLU A 156 5.00 15.62 5.59
CA GLU A 156 5.75 14.37 5.72
C GLU A 156 6.62 14.11 4.49
N ASN A 157 6.08 14.29 3.29
CA ASN A 157 6.87 14.15 2.06
C ASN A 157 8.04 15.15 1.98
N ARG A 158 7.85 16.40 2.44
CA ARG A 158 8.94 17.39 2.51
C ARG A 158 10.00 16.93 3.51
N GLN A 159 9.59 16.52 4.71
CA GLN A 159 10.50 16.04 5.74
C GLN A 159 11.28 14.79 5.29
N LEU A 160 10.63 13.84 4.63
CA LEU A 160 11.27 12.66 4.05
C LEU A 160 12.31 13.04 3.00
N ARG A 161 12.01 13.99 2.11
CA ARG A 161 12.97 14.48 1.10
C ARG A 161 14.18 15.15 1.74
N GLU A 162 13.98 15.95 2.78
CA GLU A 162 15.08 16.58 3.53
C GLU A 162 15.94 15.55 4.25
N ASN A 163 15.32 14.56 4.91
CA ASN A 163 16.02 13.47 5.57
C ASN A 163 16.88 12.67 4.57
N ILE A 164 16.32 12.33 3.41
CA ILE A 164 17.05 11.64 2.33
C ILE A 164 18.20 12.51 1.85
N SER A 165 17.99 13.82 1.60
CA SER A 165 19.04 14.72 1.16
C SER A 165 20.19 14.82 2.17
N ARG A 166 19.86 14.89 3.46
CA ARG A 166 20.86 14.89 4.55
C ARG A 166 21.64 13.57 4.58
N ALA A 167 20.95 12.43 4.52
CA ALA A 167 21.58 11.11 4.51
C ALA A 167 22.51 10.92 3.30
N LEU A 168 22.08 11.34 2.11
CA LEU A 168 22.90 11.31 0.90
C LEU A 168 24.13 12.22 1.03
N GLY A 169 23.98 13.41 1.62
CA GLY A 169 25.11 14.30 1.90
C GLY A 169 26.12 13.68 2.85
N SER A 170 25.67 13.08 3.96
CA SER A 170 26.56 12.39 4.90
C SER A 170 27.27 11.18 4.27
N LEU A 171 26.55 10.42 3.43
CA LEU A 171 27.12 9.27 2.73
C LEU A 171 28.19 9.71 1.74
N ALA A 172 27.93 10.77 0.96
CA ALA A 172 28.91 11.33 0.02
C ALA A 172 30.17 11.84 0.73
N ALA A 173 30.02 12.52 1.87
CA ALA A 173 31.15 12.96 2.68
C ALA A 173 31.96 11.78 3.23
N ALA A 174 31.31 10.74 3.77
CA ALA A 174 31.97 9.54 4.24
C ALA A 174 32.70 8.79 3.12
N MET A 175 32.07 8.69 1.94
CA MET A 175 32.67 8.03 0.76
C MET A 175 33.90 8.79 0.26
N ASN A 176 33.85 10.12 0.20
CA ASN A 176 35.00 10.95 -0.17
C ASN A 176 36.15 10.84 0.83
N ALA A 177 35.85 10.83 2.14
CA ALA A 177 36.84 10.63 3.18
C ALA A 177 37.49 9.23 3.10
N SER A 178 36.69 8.19 2.86
CA SER A 178 37.21 6.83 2.66
C SER A 178 38.10 6.75 1.43
N ALA A 179 37.67 7.32 0.30
CA ALA A 179 38.46 7.36 -0.93
C ALA A 179 39.79 8.10 -0.75
N GLY A 180 39.83 9.15 0.07
CA GLY A 180 41.06 9.84 0.47
C GLY A 180 42.02 8.90 1.21
N LYS A 181 41.54 8.22 2.25
CA LYS A 181 42.33 7.24 3.03
C LYS A 181 42.83 6.07 2.17
N ASP A 182 42.02 5.59 1.24
CA ASP A 182 42.42 4.53 0.32
C ASP A 182 43.53 4.99 -0.64
N ARG A 183 43.49 6.24 -1.14
CA ARG A 183 44.58 6.83 -1.94
C ARG A 183 45.87 6.95 -1.15
N GLU A 184 45.81 7.44 0.09
CA GLU A 184 46.97 7.53 0.99
C GLU A 184 47.57 6.15 1.26
N SER A 185 46.72 5.15 1.51
CA SER A 185 47.14 3.76 1.72
C SER A 185 47.82 3.18 0.47
N LEU A 186 47.28 3.47 -0.72
CA LEU A 186 47.87 3.05 -1.99
C LEU A 186 49.22 3.72 -2.25
N GLU A 187 49.36 5.01 -1.94
CA GLU A 187 50.66 5.69 -2.00
C GLU A 187 51.69 5.05 -1.06
N LEU A 188 51.29 4.74 0.18
CA LEU A 188 52.16 4.09 1.14
C LEU A 188 52.62 2.71 0.63
N ILE A 189 51.69 1.90 0.11
CA ILE A 189 52.00 0.59 -0.48
C ILE A 189 52.98 0.76 -1.65
N LYS A 190 52.76 1.74 -2.54
CA LYS A 190 53.68 2.01 -3.66
C LYS A 190 55.07 2.40 -3.20
N LYS A 191 55.19 3.28 -2.19
CA LYS A 191 56.48 3.66 -1.59
C LYS A 191 57.19 2.47 -0.96
N GLN A 192 56.43 1.61 -0.25
CA GLN A 192 56.96 0.38 0.33
C GLN A 192 57.46 -0.59 -0.75
N LEU A 193 56.69 -0.78 -1.83
CA LEU A 193 57.11 -1.61 -2.97
C LEU A 193 58.38 -1.08 -3.63
N ALA A 194 58.48 0.23 -3.88
CA ALA A 194 59.68 0.83 -4.46
C ALA A 194 60.92 0.63 -3.56
N SER A 195 60.76 0.77 -2.24
CA SER A 195 61.84 0.51 -1.28
C SER A 195 62.26 -0.96 -1.26
N ILE A 196 61.29 -1.88 -1.36
CA ILE A 196 61.55 -3.31 -1.46
C ILE A 196 62.30 -3.63 -2.76
N GLU A 197 61.87 -3.07 -3.89
CA GLU A 197 62.53 -3.23 -5.19
C GLU A 197 63.98 -2.74 -5.17
N GLU A 198 64.24 -1.57 -4.57
CA GLU A 198 65.59 -1.04 -4.43
C GLU A 198 66.48 -1.96 -3.56
N ARG A 199 65.92 -2.53 -2.50
CA ARG A 199 66.62 -3.51 -1.65
C ARG A 199 66.89 -4.82 -2.39
N ILE A 200 65.95 -5.32 -3.19
CA ILE A 200 66.14 -6.49 -4.05
C ILE A 200 67.31 -6.25 -5.01
N ASN A 201 67.35 -5.09 -5.67
CA ASN A 201 68.42 -4.75 -6.60
C ASN A 201 69.78 -4.69 -5.90
N LYS A 202 69.87 -4.05 -4.72
CA LYS A 202 71.12 -4.01 -3.94
C LYS A 202 71.59 -5.40 -3.49
N ILE A 203 70.68 -6.31 -3.14
CA ILE A 203 71.03 -7.69 -2.78
C ILE A 203 71.48 -8.49 -4.01
N ALA A 204 70.85 -8.27 -5.17
CA ALA A 204 71.27 -8.89 -6.42
C ALA A 204 72.69 -8.43 -6.85
N GLU A 205 73.05 -7.19 -6.55
CA GLU A 205 74.39 -6.62 -6.80
C GLU A 205 75.44 -7.09 -5.78
N SER A 206 75.06 -7.32 -4.51
CA SER A 206 76.01 -7.66 -3.43
C SER A 206 76.26 -9.15 -3.25
N GLY A 207 75.47 -10.04 -3.85
CA GLY A 207 75.69 -11.49 -3.92
C GLY A 207 75.51 -12.27 -2.60
N ASP A 208 75.65 -11.61 -1.45
CA ASP A 208 75.65 -12.24 -0.12
C ASP A 208 74.82 -11.44 0.89
N SER A 209 73.52 -11.74 0.97
CA SER A 209 72.75 -11.54 2.21
C SER A 209 71.45 -12.34 2.14
N ALA A 210 71.53 -13.65 2.45
CA ALA A 210 70.36 -14.51 2.59
C ALA A 210 69.33 -13.96 3.62
N ALA A 211 69.80 -13.20 4.62
CA ALA A 211 68.97 -12.55 5.62
C ALA A 211 68.12 -11.41 5.03
N ASP A 212 68.67 -10.60 4.11
CA ASP A 212 67.92 -9.52 3.49
C ASP A 212 66.94 -10.02 2.43
N VAL A 213 67.28 -11.11 1.72
CA VAL A 213 66.32 -11.83 0.85
C VAL A 213 65.14 -12.36 1.66
N ALA A 214 65.39 -12.95 2.83
CA ALA A 214 64.33 -13.46 3.70
C ALA A 214 63.41 -12.33 4.20
N ARG A 215 63.99 -11.18 4.58
CA ARG A 215 63.24 -10.01 5.06
C ARG A 215 62.35 -9.42 3.98
N VAL A 216 62.89 -9.26 2.77
CA VAL A 216 62.15 -8.79 1.59
C VAL A 216 61.01 -9.74 1.23
N LYS A 217 61.24 -11.06 1.27
CA LYS A 217 60.18 -12.05 1.02
C LYS A 217 59.03 -11.94 2.00
N GLU A 218 59.32 -11.68 3.28
CA GLU A 218 58.28 -11.50 4.29
C GLU A 218 57.52 -10.18 4.09
N GLU A 219 58.21 -9.09 3.77
CA GLU A 219 57.56 -7.81 3.43
C GLU A 219 56.64 -7.95 2.19
N LEU A 220 57.10 -8.64 1.15
CA LEU A 220 56.30 -8.95 -0.04
C LEU A 220 55.07 -9.81 0.30
N ARG A 221 55.22 -10.78 1.22
CA ARG A 221 54.11 -11.61 1.71
C ARG A 221 53.04 -10.75 2.39
N VAL A 222 53.46 -9.82 3.24
CA VAL A 222 52.54 -8.90 3.94
C VAL A 222 51.82 -7.98 2.95
N VAL A 223 52.54 -7.40 1.99
CA VAL A 223 51.93 -6.54 0.97
C VAL A 223 50.94 -7.32 0.10
N ARG A 224 51.29 -8.54 -0.32
CA ARG A 224 50.40 -9.41 -1.09
C ARG A 224 49.13 -9.77 -0.30
N ALA A 225 49.25 -10.02 1.00
CA ALA A 225 48.09 -10.26 1.86
C ALA A 225 47.18 -9.03 1.97
N LYS A 226 47.75 -7.83 2.14
CA LYS A 226 46.98 -6.57 2.15
C LYS A 226 46.30 -6.29 0.81
N LEU A 227 46.97 -6.57 -0.30
CA LEU A 227 46.41 -6.43 -1.64
C LEU A 227 45.21 -7.35 -1.83
N SER A 228 45.35 -8.64 -1.48
CA SER A 228 44.27 -9.61 -1.55
C SER A 228 43.06 -9.22 -0.67
N GLN A 229 43.30 -8.66 0.52
CA GLN A 229 42.21 -8.13 1.36
C GLN A 229 41.45 -6.98 0.67
N LYS A 230 42.17 -6.05 0.02
CA LYS A 230 41.55 -4.93 -0.70
C LYS A 230 40.81 -5.41 -1.95
N GLU A 231 41.33 -6.39 -2.67
CA GLU A 231 40.65 -7.02 -3.81
C GLU A 231 39.33 -7.68 -3.38
N ASN A 232 39.33 -8.42 -2.27
CA ASN A 232 38.10 -9.02 -1.72
C ASN A 232 37.06 -7.95 -1.34
N ALA A 233 37.48 -6.87 -0.69
CA ALA A 233 36.58 -5.76 -0.34
C ALA A 233 35.97 -5.09 -1.58
N VAL A 234 36.74 -4.93 -2.66
CA VAL A 234 36.23 -4.40 -3.94
C VAL A 234 35.18 -5.33 -4.55
N GLU A 235 35.40 -6.65 -4.52
CA GLU A 235 34.41 -7.62 -5.00
C GLU A 235 33.13 -7.63 -4.16
N GLU A 236 33.20 -7.47 -2.84
CA GLU A 236 32.02 -7.32 -1.97
C GLU A 236 31.22 -6.05 -2.30
N ILE A 237 31.90 -4.92 -2.51
CA ILE A 237 31.27 -3.67 -2.94
C ILE A 237 30.61 -3.86 -4.30
N ARG A 238 31.29 -4.53 -5.25
CA ARG A 238 30.75 -4.81 -6.58
C ARG A 238 29.46 -5.62 -6.52
N LYS A 239 29.43 -6.69 -5.73
CA LYS A 239 28.22 -7.51 -5.49
C LYS A 239 27.10 -6.67 -4.88
N SER A 240 27.41 -5.83 -3.90
CA SER A 240 26.42 -4.95 -3.25
C SER A 240 25.81 -3.95 -4.24
N VAL A 241 26.63 -3.34 -5.10
CA VAL A 241 26.17 -2.44 -6.18
C VAL A 241 25.28 -3.18 -7.18
N GLU A 242 25.59 -4.43 -7.51
CA GLU A 242 24.78 -5.26 -8.40
C GLU A 242 23.37 -5.50 -7.82
N VAL A 243 23.27 -5.79 -6.52
CA VAL A 243 22.00 -5.95 -5.80
C VAL A 243 21.20 -4.65 -5.84
N LEU A 244 21.82 -3.52 -5.47
CA LEU A 244 21.16 -2.22 -5.48
C LEU A 244 20.68 -1.79 -6.88
N LYS A 245 21.38 -2.18 -7.95
CA LYS A 245 20.94 -1.95 -9.33
C LYS A 245 19.67 -2.74 -9.65
N LYS A 246 19.61 -4.02 -9.25
CA LYS A 246 18.42 -4.87 -9.45
C LYS A 246 17.22 -4.32 -8.67
N GLU A 247 17.42 -3.94 -7.41
CA GLU A 247 16.36 -3.34 -6.59
C GLU A 247 15.88 -1.99 -7.16
N ASN A 248 16.78 -1.14 -7.65
CA ASN A 248 16.37 0.09 -8.32
C ASN A 248 15.56 -0.17 -9.60
N ALA A 249 15.88 -1.21 -10.37
CA ALA A 249 15.11 -1.60 -11.53
C ALA A 249 13.70 -2.05 -11.14
N THR A 250 13.57 -2.93 -10.13
CA THR A 250 12.25 -3.39 -9.65
C THR A 250 11.40 -2.24 -9.10
N LEU A 251 12.00 -1.28 -8.40
CA LEU A 251 11.31 -0.07 -7.92
C LEU A 251 10.83 0.82 -9.06
N ARG A 252 11.62 0.97 -10.14
CA ARG A 252 11.20 1.71 -11.34
C ARG A 252 10.03 1.03 -12.03
N ASP A 253 10.09 -0.30 -12.19
CA ASP A 253 9.02 -1.08 -12.80
C ASP A 253 7.74 -1.05 -11.95
N PHE A 254 7.88 -1.09 -10.63
CA PHE A 254 6.77 -0.90 -9.70
C PHE A 254 6.14 0.49 -9.87
N LYS A 255 6.96 1.54 -9.87
CA LYS A 255 6.49 2.93 -10.06
C LYS A 255 5.77 3.11 -11.40
N ALA A 256 6.30 2.53 -12.48
CA ALA A 256 5.69 2.59 -13.81
C ALA A 256 4.29 1.96 -13.80
N ARG A 257 4.15 0.73 -13.29
CA ARG A 257 2.86 0.03 -13.17
C ARG A 257 1.83 0.80 -12.32
N HIS A 258 2.27 1.40 -11.22
CA HIS A 258 1.39 2.21 -10.38
C HIS A 258 0.93 3.49 -11.07
N LEU A 259 1.81 4.12 -11.86
CA LEU A 259 1.46 5.32 -12.61
C LEU A 259 0.47 4.99 -13.73
N GLU A 260 0.69 3.89 -14.46
CA GLU A 260 -0.26 3.37 -15.45
C GLU A 260 -1.64 3.09 -14.82
N HIS A 261 -1.68 2.39 -13.68
CA HIS A 261 -2.92 2.12 -12.97
C HIS A 261 -3.65 3.40 -12.54
N CYS A 262 -2.92 4.39 -12.03
CA CYS A 262 -3.49 5.70 -11.69
C CYS A 262 -4.05 6.40 -12.94
N GLU A 263 -3.32 6.38 -14.05
CA GLU A 263 -3.79 6.97 -15.31
C GLU A 263 -5.04 6.28 -15.83
N GLU A 264 -5.10 4.95 -15.81
CA GLU A 264 -6.29 4.17 -16.16
C GLU A 264 -7.49 4.57 -15.30
N ASN A 265 -7.33 4.63 -13.98
CA ASN A 265 -8.38 5.08 -13.07
C ASN A 265 -8.85 6.51 -13.39
N THR A 266 -7.94 7.42 -13.77
CA THR A 266 -8.34 8.77 -14.18
C THR A 266 -9.07 8.78 -15.54
N ARG A 267 -8.69 7.92 -16.49
CA ARG A 267 -9.37 7.77 -17.78
C ARG A 267 -10.77 7.20 -17.58
N GLU A 268 -10.92 6.18 -16.73
CA GLU A 268 -12.21 5.62 -16.33
C GLU A 268 -13.09 6.65 -15.64
N ALA A 269 -12.56 7.40 -14.66
CA ALA A 269 -13.31 8.45 -13.98
C ALA A 269 -13.77 9.56 -14.95
N LYS A 270 -12.93 9.94 -15.93
CA LYS A 270 -13.29 10.89 -17.00
C LYS A 270 -14.34 10.31 -17.94
N ALA A 271 -14.26 9.02 -18.29
CA ALA A 271 -15.25 8.34 -19.12
C ALA A 271 -16.61 8.26 -18.41
N LEU A 272 -16.61 7.95 -17.11
CA LEU A 272 -17.80 7.96 -16.27
C LEU A 272 -18.44 9.35 -16.20
N LYS A 273 -17.66 10.43 -16.09
CA LYS A 273 -18.22 11.80 -16.12
C LYS A 273 -18.95 12.16 -17.43
N LYS A 274 -18.61 11.51 -18.56
CA LYS A 274 -19.24 11.76 -19.86
C LYS A 274 -20.55 10.99 -20.06
N VAL A 275 -20.82 9.94 -19.27
CA VAL A 275 -22.04 9.14 -19.36
C VAL A 275 -23.09 9.72 -18.41
N SER A 276 -24.24 10.16 -18.97
CA SER A 276 -25.37 10.71 -18.21
C SER A 276 -25.74 9.79 -17.03
N PRO A 277 -25.91 10.33 -15.80
CA PRO A 277 -26.30 9.55 -14.62
C PRO A 277 -27.57 8.71 -14.85
N ILE A 278 -28.49 9.22 -15.67
CA ILE A 278 -29.76 8.56 -16.02
C ILE A 278 -29.53 7.35 -16.93
N LYS A 279 -28.67 7.47 -17.96
CA LYS A 279 -28.28 6.33 -18.82
C LYS A 279 -27.57 5.24 -18.02
N ARG A 280 -26.81 5.62 -16.98
CA ARG A 280 -26.08 4.72 -16.09
C ARG A 280 -27.00 3.92 -15.17
N LEU A 281 -28.03 4.58 -14.60
CA LEU A 281 -29.06 3.94 -13.77
C LEU A 281 -29.93 2.97 -14.59
N LEU A 282 -30.18 3.29 -15.86
CA LEU A 282 -31.01 2.48 -16.76
C LEU A 282 -30.26 1.35 -17.48
N LYS A 283 -28.95 1.16 -17.25
CA LYS A 283 -28.09 0.20 -17.97
C LYS A 283 -28.23 0.26 -19.50
N LEU A 284 -28.63 1.40 -20.04
CA LEU A 284 -28.71 1.58 -21.48
C LEU A 284 -27.28 1.78 -22.00
N LYS A 285 -26.87 0.94 -22.97
CA LYS A 285 -25.61 1.13 -23.68
C LYS A 285 -25.58 2.54 -24.33
N PRO A 286 -24.39 3.14 -24.45
CA PRO A 286 -24.22 4.55 -24.82
C PRO A 286 -25.03 4.95 -26.05
#